data_AF-A0A1M4SDK1-F1
#
_entry.id   AF-A0A1M4SDK1-F1
#
_cell.length_a   1.000
_cell.length_b   1.000
_cell.length_c   1.000
_cell.angle_alpha   90.00
_cell.angle_beta   90.00
_cell.angle_gamma   90.00
#
_symmetry.space_group_name_H-M   'P 1'
#
loop_
_entity.id
_entity.type
_entity.pdbx_description
1 polymer ?
#
loop_
_entity_poly.entity_id
_entity_poly.type
_entity_poly.pdbx_seq_one_letter_code
_entity_poly.pdbx_strand_id
1 'polypeptide(L)'
;MTKQTYNCKNFLLPDSPRSMASCHAKVMEDGIMKLTIHDCRGSIQLHNDLNDPEQVIEAIEKLEALTNGIIDLQNFIAQNYIYKTE
;
A
#
# COMPACT_ATOMS: atom_id res chain seq x y z
N MET A 1 -21.35 3.64 -17.84
CA MET A 1 -21.17 2.84 -16.61
C MET A 1 -20.76 3.78 -15.51
N THR A 2 -21.38 3.70 -14.33
CA THR A 2 -20.92 4.42 -13.13
C THR A 2 -19.58 3.82 -12.71
N LYS A 3 -18.54 4.64 -12.57
CA LYS A 3 -17.24 4.14 -12.09
C LYS A 3 -17.38 3.72 -10.63
N GLN A 4 -16.88 2.54 -10.31
CA GLN A 4 -16.96 2.01 -8.95
C GLN A 4 -15.90 2.70 -8.08
N THR A 5 -16.34 3.32 -6.99
CA THR A 5 -15.44 3.87 -5.98
C THR A 5 -14.84 2.76 -5.13
N TYR A 6 -13.61 2.94 -4.69
CA TYR A 6 -12.93 2.07 -3.73
C TYR A 6 -12.44 2.91 -2.56
N ASN A 7 -12.57 2.43 -1.32
CA ASN A 7 -12.11 3.15 -0.13
C ASN A 7 -11.88 2.17 1.03
N CYS A 8 -10.63 1.77 1.24
CA CYS A 8 -10.24 0.81 2.27
C CYS A 8 -9.11 1.37 3.12
N LYS A 9 -9.26 1.35 4.44
CA LYS A 9 -8.24 1.73 5.41
C LYS A 9 -7.94 0.55 6.33
N ASN A 10 -6.68 0.14 6.39
CA ASN A 10 -6.20 -0.94 7.25
C ASN A 10 -5.03 -0.45 8.11
N PHE A 11 -5.05 -0.76 9.41
CA PHE A 11 -3.89 -0.54 10.28
C PHE A 11 -2.85 -1.63 10.01
N LEU A 12 -1.56 -1.26 9.95
CA LEU A 12 -0.49 -2.21 9.68
C LEU A 12 -0.22 -3.15 10.86
N LEU A 13 -0.57 -2.73 12.09
CA LEU A 13 -0.51 -3.56 13.28
C LEU A 13 -1.63 -3.16 14.27
N PRO A 14 -2.89 -3.60 14.03
CA PRO A 14 -4.07 -3.08 14.71
C PRO A 14 -4.09 -3.32 16.22
N ASP A 15 -3.46 -4.39 16.70
CA ASP A 15 -3.49 -4.78 18.12
C ASP A 15 -2.31 -4.20 18.94
N SER A 16 -1.49 -3.34 18.32
CA SER A 16 -0.35 -2.73 19.01
C SER A 16 -0.65 -1.27 19.37
N PRO A 17 -0.71 -0.91 20.66
CA PRO A 17 -0.88 0.49 21.08
C PRO A 17 0.32 1.38 20.70
N ARG A 18 1.41 0.78 20.20
CA ARG A 18 2.61 1.47 19.74
C ARG A 18 2.64 1.67 18.22
N SER A 19 1.68 1.11 17.48
CA SER A 19 1.61 1.24 16.02
C SER A 19 0.40 2.06 15.61
N MET A 20 0.65 3.32 15.22
CA MET A 20 -0.35 4.19 14.60
C MET A 20 -0.24 4.18 13.07
N ALA A 21 0.50 3.22 12.50
CA ALA A 21 0.73 3.15 11.07
C ALA A 21 -0.46 2.51 10.35
N SER A 22 -0.88 3.10 9.23
CA SER A 22 -1.98 2.56 8.43
C SER A 22 -1.75 2.79 6.93
N CYS A 23 -2.42 1.94 6.16
CA CYS A 23 -2.51 2.02 4.71
C CYS A 23 -3.94 2.40 4.33
N HIS A 24 -4.09 3.41 3.49
CA HIS A 24 -5.37 3.90 2.99
C HIS A 24 -5.36 3.90 1.46
N ALA A 25 -6.12 2.99 0.86
CA ALA A 25 -6.27 2.88 -0.58
C ALA A 25 -7.65 3.40 -1.02
N LYS A 26 -7.69 4.23 -2.05
CA LYS A 26 -8.92 4.82 -2.59
C LYS A 26 -8.90 4.92 -4.12
N VAL A 27 -10.08 4.77 -4.71
CA VAL A 27 -10.40 5.20 -6.08
C VAL A 27 -11.66 6.04 -5.98
N MET A 28 -11.57 7.31 -6.38
CA MET A 28 -12.65 8.29 -6.30
C MET A 28 -13.53 8.27 -7.57
N GLU A 29 -14.72 8.89 -7.51
CA GLU A 29 -15.68 8.90 -8.63
C GLU A 29 -15.13 9.54 -9.91
N ASP A 30 -14.20 10.48 -9.74
CA ASP A 30 -13.49 11.17 -10.82
C ASP A 30 -12.42 10.29 -11.49
N GLY A 31 -12.19 9.06 -11.01
CA GLY A 31 -11.17 8.16 -11.54
C GLY A 31 -9.79 8.34 -10.92
N ILE A 32 -9.64 9.19 -9.91
CA ILE A 32 -8.35 9.36 -9.24
C ILE A 32 -8.10 8.23 -8.24
N MET A 33 -6.95 7.56 -8.39
CA MET A 33 -6.42 6.59 -7.44
C MET A 33 -5.47 7.25 -6.45
N LYS A 34 -5.60 6.90 -5.17
CA LYS A 34 -4.68 7.29 -4.10
C LYS A 34 -4.38 6.12 -3.19
N LEU A 35 -3.10 5.81 -3.00
CA LEU A 35 -2.61 4.96 -1.92
C LEU A 35 -1.79 5.81 -0.96
N THR A 36 -2.13 5.79 0.33
CA THR A 36 -1.38 6.50 1.36
C THR A 36 -0.95 5.54 2.46
N ILE A 37 0.35 5.38 2.63
CA ILE A 37 0.94 4.70 3.79
C ILE A 37 1.44 5.79 4.72
N HIS A 38 0.97 5.81 5.96
CA HIS A 38 1.31 6.86 6.91
C HIS A 38 1.43 6.33 8.34
N ASP A 39 2.21 7.04 9.13
CA ASP A 39 2.32 6.90 10.58
C ASP A 39 2.15 8.27 11.27
N CYS A 40 2.52 8.38 12.54
CA CYS A 40 2.45 9.64 13.28
C CYS A 40 3.52 10.68 12.88
N ARG A 41 4.50 10.29 12.05
CA ARG A 41 5.66 11.13 11.68
C ARG A 41 5.61 11.58 10.24
N GLY A 42 5.02 10.80 9.34
CA GLY A 42 4.95 11.14 7.92
C GLY A 42 4.07 10.21 7.10
N SER A 43 4.07 10.47 5.80
CA SER A 43 3.28 9.69 4.84
C SER A 43 3.97 9.59 3.49
N ILE A 44 3.82 8.44 2.84
CA ILE A 44 4.10 8.24 1.41
C ILE A 44 2.76 8.15 0.70
N GLN A 45 2.63 8.83 -0.43
CA GLN A 45 1.43 8.82 -1.26
C GLN A 45 1.77 8.42 -2.70
N LEU A 46 1.06 7.41 -3.21
CA LEU A 46 0.99 7.12 -4.64
C LEU A 46 -0.32 7.67 -5.20
N HIS A 47 -0.25 8.22 -6.40
CA HIS A 47 -1.34 8.91 -7.04
C HIS A 47 -1.26 8.72 -8.55
N ASN A 48 -2.39 8.40 -9.17
CA ASN A 48 -2.54 8.24 -10.62
C ASN A 48 -3.97 8.60 -11.04
N ASP A 49 -4.13 9.11 -12.26
CA ASP A 49 -5.43 9.32 -12.90
C ASP A 49 -5.81 8.09 -13.74
N LEU A 50 -6.83 7.34 -13.30
CA LEU A 50 -7.27 6.12 -14.00
C LEU A 50 -8.12 6.39 -15.25
N ASN A 51 -8.33 7.66 -15.61
CA ASN A 51 -8.91 8.04 -16.90
C ASN A 51 -7.90 7.97 -18.04
N ASP A 52 -6.61 7.99 -17.71
CA ASP A 52 -5.50 7.92 -18.64
C ASP A 52 -4.96 6.48 -18.68
N PRO A 53 -5.06 5.77 -19.83
CA PRO A 53 -4.61 4.38 -19.96
C PRO A 53 -3.13 4.16 -19.59
N GLU A 54 -2.26 5.14 -19.84
CA GLU A 54 -0.83 5.02 -19.49
C GLU A 54 -0.66 5.05 -17.98
N GLN A 55 -1.39 5.92 -17.29
CA GLN A 55 -1.37 6.01 -15.83
C GLN A 55 -2.03 4.82 -15.14
N VAL A 56 -2.94 4.10 -15.81
CA VAL A 56 -3.46 2.82 -15.31
C VAL A 56 -2.34 1.78 -15.26
N ILE A 57 -1.53 1.68 -16.32
CA ILE A 57 -0.38 0.76 -16.37
C ILE A 57 0.64 1.17 -15.29
N GLU A 58 0.98 2.45 -15.23
CA GLU A 58 1.91 2.99 -14.22
C GLU A 58 1.41 2.73 -12.79
N ALA A 59 0.11 2.88 -12.53
CA ALA A 59 -0.48 2.57 -11.23
C ALA A 59 -0.28 1.10 -10.85
N ILE A 60 -0.50 0.18 -11.78
CA ILE A 60 -0.31 -1.26 -11.55
C ILE A 60 1.18 -1.55 -11.28
N GLU A 61 2.08 -1.06 -12.12
CA GLU A 61 3.53 -1.29 -11.97
C GLU A 61 4.07 -0.74 -10.64
N LYS A 62 3.64 0.46 -10.23
CA LYS A 62 4.00 1.04 -8.92
C LYS A 62 3.54 0.16 -7.76
N LEU A 63 2.31 -0.35 -7.81
CA LEU A 63 1.74 -1.21 -6.78
C LEU A 63 2.44 -2.57 -6.73
N GLU A 64 2.77 -3.15 -7.89
CA GLU A 64 3.54 -4.39 -7.98
C GLU A 64 4.96 -4.23 -7.43
N ALA A 65 5.68 -3.18 -7.82
CA ALA A 65 7.01 -2.89 -7.31
C ALA A 65 7.02 -2.72 -5.78
N LEU A 66 6.04 -2.00 -5.24
CA LEU A 66 5.87 -1.84 -3.79
C LEU A 66 5.60 -3.18 -3.11
N THR A 67 4.70 -4.00 -3.68
CA THR A 67 4.36 -5.33 -3.14
C THR A 67 5.58 -6.25 -3.12
N ASN A 68 6.34 -6.30 -4.21
CA ASN A 68 7.55 -7.10 -4.31
C ASN A 68 8.60 -6.66 -3.28
N GLY A 69 8.86 -5.36 -3.15
CA GLY A 69 9.80 -4.85 -2.15
C GLY A 69 9.41 -5.19 -0.70
N ILE A 70 8.10 -5.19 -0.39
CA ILE A 70 7.60 -5.62 0.92
C ILE A 70 7.82 -7.13 1.13
N ILE A 71 7.52 -7.95 0.13
CA ILE A 71 7.71 -9.42 0.19
C ILE A 71 9.19 -9.77 0.34
N ASP A 72 10.07 -9.12 -0.42
CA ASP A 72 11.51 -9.33 -0.33
C ASP A 72 12.05 -9.01 1.07
N LEU A 73 11.59 -7.91 1.65
CA LEU A 73 11.93 -7.56 3.03
C LEU A 73 11.40 -8.60 4.03
N GLN A 74 10.16 -9.05 3.88
CA GLN A 74 9.59 -10.11 4.73
C GLN A 74 10.42 -11.39 4.65
N ASN A 75 10.77 -11.82 3.44
CA ASN A 75 11.59 -13.01 3.21
C ASN A 75 12.97 -12.86 3.85
N PHE A 76 13.62 -11.71 3.66
CA PHE A 76 14.91 -11.43 4.28
C PHE A 76 14.84 -11.49 5.81
N ILE A 77 13.82 -10.86 6.42
CA ILE A 77 13.62 -10.90 7.88
C ILE A 77 13.37 -12.34 8.35
N ALA A 78 12.48 -13.07 7.68
CA ALA A 78 12.16 -14.45 8.03
C ALA A 78 13.37 -15.37 7.97
N GLN A 79 14.21 -15.24 6.95
CA GLN A 79 15.40 -16.08 6.78
C GLN A 79 16.51 -15.78 7.81
N ASN A 80 16.65 -14.53 8.24
CA ASN A 80 17.80 -14.10 9.03
C ASN A 80 17.49 -13.84 10.52
N TYR A 81 16.23 -13.56 10.88
CA TYR A 81 15.85 -13.08 12.21
C TYR A 81 14.74 -13.89 12.88
N ILE A 82 13.99 -14.72 12.14
CA ILE A 82 13.18 -15.76 12.78
C ILE A 82 14.16 -16.88 13.14
N TYR A 83 14.55 -16.91 14.41
CA TYR A 83 15.48 -17.89 14.97
C TYR A 83 15.18 -19.29 14.45
N LYS A 84 16.16 -19.93 13.80
CA LYS A 84 16.25 -21.39 13.80
C LYS A 84 16.29 -21.79 15.28
N THR A 85 15.19 -22.34 15.77
CA THR A 85 15.21 -23.12 17.00
C THR A 85 16.09 -24.34 16.72
N GLU A 86 17.39 -24.21 16.98
CA GLU A 86 18.28 -25.33 17.27
C GLU A 86 18.43 -25.46 18.79
#